data_AF-A0A2D0L069-F1
#
_entry.id   AF-A0A2D0L069-F1
#
_cell.length_a   1.000
_cell.length_b   1.000
_cell.length_c   1.000
_cell.angle_alpha   90.00
_cell.angle_beta   90.00
_cell.angle_gamma   90.00
#
_symmetry.space_group_name_H-M   'P 1'
#
loop_
_entity.id
_entity.type
_entity.pdbx_description
1 polymer ?
#
loop_
_entity_poly.entity_id
_entity_poly.type
_entity_poly.pdbx_seq_one_letter_code
_entity_poly.pdbx_strand_id
1 'polypeptide(L)'
;MNNLSLDFSQNEFQPLAAKMRPITLDHYIGQQHLLAEGKPLPKAIRAGQLHSMILWGPPGTGKTTLAEIIGYYAQADIERISAVTSGIKEIRESIEKARQNRNAGRRTILFVDEVHRFNKSQQDAFLPHIEDGTITFIGATTENPSFELNSALLSRARVYLLKSLSPAEIEQVLTQAINDKERGLGGQNIVLPEDTRQILAELVAGDARRSLNLLEMMSDMAEIDAEGQRILTIELLKEVSGERSARFDNKGDRYYDLISALHKSIRGSAPDAALYWYARIITAGGDPLYVARRLLAIASEDVGNADPRGMQVAIAAWDCFTRVGAAEGERAIAQAIVYLACAPKSNAVYTAFKAAMADAQEKPDYDVPAHLRNAPTKLMKEMGYGEAYRYAHDEPNAYAAGEIYFPPEMQKTTYYHPTNRGLEGKIGEKLNWLMSQDQNSPIKRYR
;
A
#
# COMPACT_ATOMS: atom_id res chain seq x y z
N MET A 1 -8.79 44.68 32.61
CA MET A 1 -8.14 43.53 31.95
C MET A 1 -9.02 43.16 30.76
N ASN A 2 -8.67 43.66 29.58
CA ASN A 2 -9.38 43.33 28.35
C ASN A 2 -8.95 41.91 27.96
N ASN A 3 -9.87 40.96 28.03
CA ASN A 3 -9.71 39.67 27.38
C ASN A 3 -9.64 39.95 25.88
N LEU A 4 -8.44 39.86 25.32
CA LEU A 4 -8.22 39.76 23.88
C LEU A 4 -8.99 38.53 23.39
N SER A 5 -10.13 38.78 22.73
CA SER A 5 -10.83 37.79 21.95
C SER A 5 -9.90 37.38 20.79
N LEU A 6 -9.42 36.13 20.83
CA LEU A 6 -8.75 35.46 19.72
C LEU A 6 -9.79 35.07 18.66
N ASP A 7 -10.55 36.03 18.17
CA ASP A 7 -11.40 35.86 17.00
C ASP A 7 -10.52 36.18 15.79
N PHE A 8 -9.75 35.18 15.34
CA PHE A 8 -9.01 35.26 14.09
C PHE A 8 -10.04 35.25 12.96
N SER A 9 -10.37 36.44 12.46
CA SER A 9 -11.12 36.59 11.22
C SER A 9 -10.46 35.76 10.11
N GLN A 10 -11.26 34.87 9.53
CA GLN A 10 -10.94 33.99 8.42
C GLN A 10 -10.51 34.81 7.18
N ASN A 11 -9.19 34.97 6.91
CA ASN A 11 -8.60 34.98 5.55
C ASN A 11 -7.13 35.42 5.42
N GLU A 12 -6.42 35.86 6.47
CA GLU A 12 -5.10 36.50 6.23
C GLU A 12 -3.88 35.57 6.07
N PHE A 13 -3.96 34.26 6.39
CA PHE A 13 -2.81 33.34 6.30
C PHE A 13 -3.15 31.98 5.66
N GLN A 14 -3.74 31.98 4.46
CA GLN A 14 -3.94 30.74 3.70
C GLN A 14 -2.74 30.42 2.79
N PRO A 15 -2.23 29.17 2.78
CA PRO A 15 -1.18 28.73 1.86
C PRO A 15 -1.59 28.88 0.39
N LEU A 16 -0.62 29.06 -0.52
CA LEU A 16 -0.84 29.22 -1.96
C LEU A 16 -1.66 28.06 -2.54
N ALA A 17 -1.39 26.83 -2.11
CA ALA A 17 -2.15 25.66 -2.55
C ALA A 17 -3.64 25.69 -2.16
N ALA A 18 -4.02 26.42 -1.11
CA ALA A 18 -5.42 26.62 -0.73
C ALA A 18 -6.03 27.79 -1.53
N LYS A 19 -5.31 28.92 -1.64
CA LYS A 19 -5.74 30.11 -2.41
C LYS A 19 -5.99 29.79 -3.89
N MET A 20 -5.11 28.99 -4.48
CA MET A 20 -5.15 28.66 -5.91
C MET A 20 -6.17 27.59 -6.28
N ARG A 21 -6.98 27.06 -5.34
CA ARG A 21 -7.97 26.03 -5.67
C ARG A 21 -8.93 26.53 -6.75
N PRO A 22 -9.07 25.81 -7.88
CA PRO A 22 -10.07 26.12 -8.89
C PRO A 22 -11.50 26.14 -8.33
N ILE A 23 -12.27 27.14 -8.73
CA ILE A 23 -13.69 27.31 -8.33
C ILE A 23 -14.63 26.68 -9.37
N THR A 24 -14.23 26.68 -10.64
CA THR A 24 -14.98 26.13 -11.77
C THR A 24 -14.17 25.06 -12.49
N LEU A 25 -14.86 24.24 -13.30
CA LEU A 25 -14.20 23.22 -14.11
C LEU A 25 -13.22 23.80 -15.13
N ASP A 26 -13.45 25.03 -15.59
CA ASP A 26 -12.63 25.66 -16.63
C ASP A 26 -11.24 26.04 -16.12
N HIS A 27 -11.09 26.18 -14.80
CA HIS A 27 -9.80 26.41 -14.15
C HIS A 27 -9.18 25.13 -13.58
N TYR A 28 -9.86 23.98 -13.68
CA TYR A 28 -9.38 22.71 -13.17
C TYR A 28 -8.42 22.05 -14.16
N ILE A 29 -7.17 21.84 -13.72
CA ILE A 29 -6.11 21.32 -14.58
C ILE A 29 -6.02 19.80 -14.44
N GLY A 30 -6.03 19.10 -15.58
CA GLY A 30 -5.84 17.66 -15.71
C GLY A 30 -7.10 16.81 -15.63
N GLN A 31 -6.90 15.50 -15.46
CA GLN A 31 -7.97 14.49 -15.44
C GLN A 31 -8.84 14.45 -16.72
N GLN A 32 -8.27 14.77 -17.89
CA GLN A 32 -9.00 14.81 -19.17
C GLN A 32 -9.65 13.46 -19.55
N HIS A 33 -9.13 12.34 -19.04
CA HIS A 33 -9.79 11.05 -19.21
C HIS A 33 -11.16 10.97 -18.51
N LEU A 34 -11.46 11.85 -17.55
CA LEU A 34 -12.77 12.01 -16.92
C LEU A 34 -13.49 13.30 -17.33
N LEU A 35 -12.77 14.40 -17.43
CA LEU A 35 -13.31 15.76 -17.50
C LEU A 35 -13.29 16.39 -18.90
N ALA A 36 -12.78 15.70 -19.91
CA ALA A 36 -12.82 16.21 -21.29
C ALA A 36 -14.26 16.51 -21.75
N GLU A 37 -14.37 17.47 -22.67
CA GLU A 37 -15.65 17.90 -23.22
C GLU A 37 -16.44 16.71 -23.80
N GLY A 38 -17.76 16.73 -23.59
CA GLY A 38 -18.65 15.65 -24.04
C GLY A 38 -18.78 14.46 -23.09
N LYS A 39 -17.87 14.29 -22.11
CA LYS A 39 -17.93 13.17 -21.16
C LYS A 39 -19.07 13.28 -20.14
N PRO A 40 -19.52 12.15 -19.56
CA PRO A 40 -20.67 12.14 -18.65
C PRO A 40 -20.43 12.95 -17.36
N LEU A 41 -19.24 12.85 -16.75
CA LEU A 41 -18.94 13.51 -15.48
C LEU A 41 -19.02 15.05 -15.58
N PRO A 42 -18.31 15.74 -16.49
CA PRO A 42 -18.39 17.20 -16.57
C PRO A 42 -19.80 17.70 -16.94
N LYS A 43 -20.56 16.93 -17.74
CA LYS A 43 -21.98 17.23 -18.02
C LYS A 43 -22.83 17.18 -16.76
N ALA A 44 -22.69 16.14 -15.96
CA ALA A 44 -23.42 16.00 -14.69
C ALA A 44 -23.04 17.11 -13.70
N ILE A 45 -21.75 17.42 -13.58
CA ILE A 45 -21.25 18.50 -12.70
C ILE A 45 -21.86 19.84 -13.12
N ARG A 46 -21.74 20.24 -14.39
CA ARG A 46 -22.29 21.52 -14.88
C ARG A 46 -23.80 21.61 -14.75
N ALA A 47 -24.52 20.49 -14.80
CA ALA A 47 -25.96 20.42 -14.58
C ALA A 47 -26.37 20.39 -13.09
N GLY A 48 -25.42 20.42 -12.15
CA GLY A 48 -25.70 20.34 -10.71
C GLY A 48 -26.25 18.98 -10.25
N GLN A 49 -26.04 17.92 -11.05
CA GLN A 49 -26.50 16.57 -10.76
C GLN A 49 -25.52 15.86 -9.82
N LEU A 50 -25.91 15.78 -8.55
CA LEU A 50 -25.14 15.10 -7.51
C LEU A 50 -25.39 13.59 -7.51
N HIS A 51 -24.32 12.83 -7.34
CA HIS A 51 -24.36 11.42 -7.00
C HIS A 51 -23.18 11.09 -6.09
N SER A 52 -23.35 10.10 -5.22
CA SER A 52 -22.28 9.68 -4.32
C SER A 52 -21.11 9.07 -5.10
N MET A 53 -19.88 9.38 -4.68
CA MET A 53 -18.68 8.94 -5.38
C MET A 53 -17.48 8.72 -4.46
N ILE A 54 -16.54 7.91 -4.95
CA ILE A 54 -15.21 7.73 -4.38
C ILE A 54 -14.19 8.28 -5.38
N LEU A 55 -13.45 9.31 -4.98
CA LEU A 55 -12.34 9.87 -5.73
C LEU A 55 -11.07 9.13 -5.30
N TRP A 56 -10.56 8.27 -6.17
CA TRP A 56 -9.36 7.48 -5.91
C TRP A 56 -8.21 8.01 -6.74
N GLY A 57 -7.12 8.41 -6.10
CA GLY A 57 -5.89 8.76 -6.80
C GLY A 57 -4.79 9.24 -5.86
N PRO A 58 -3.55 9.39 -6.37
CA PRO A 58 -2.41 9.88 -5.59
C PRO A 58 -2.64 11.24 -4.91
N PRO A 59 -1.81 11.63 -3.93
CA PRO A 59 -1.82 12.98 -3.36
C PRO A 59 -1.70 14.05 -4.46
N GLY A 60 -2.30 15.22 -4.23
CA GLY A 60 -2.14 16.36 -5.15
C GLY A 60 -2.89 16.28 -6.48
N THR A 61 -3.68 15.23 -6.73
CA THR A 61 -4.43 15.04 -8.00
C THR A 61 -5.73 15.84 -8.11
N GLY A 62 -6.08 16.63 -7.09
CA GLY A 62 -7.25 17.51 -7.10
C GLY A 62 -8.55 16.91 -6.51
N LYS A 63 -8.49 15.80 -5.76
CA LYS A 63 -9.68 15.17 -5.13
C LYS A 63 -10.55 16.16 -4.33
N THR A 64 -9.96 16.88 -3.37
CA THR A 64 -10.66 17.86 -2.54
C THR A 64 -11.24 19.00 -3.38
N THR A 65 -10.44 19.52 -4.32
CA THR A 65 -10.85 20.60 -5.22
C THR A 65 -12.02 20.18 -6.11
N LEU A 66 -12.01 18.96 -6.65
CA LEU A 66 -13.09 18.46 -7.49
C LEU A 66 -14.40 18.36 -6.69
N ALA A 67 -14.34 17.92 -5.43
CA ALA A 67 -15.51 17.92 -4.54
C ALA A 67 -16.06 19.34 -4.30
N GLU A 68 -15.17 20.32 -4.13
CA GLU A 68 -15.54 21.74 -3.99
C GLU A 68 -16.26 22.28 -5.23
N ILE A 69 -15.71 22.00 -6.42
CA ILE A 69 -16.33 22.41 -7.70
C ILE A 69 -17.71 21.75 -7.87
N ILE A 70 -17.84 20.47 -7.52
CA ILE A 70 -19.12 19.76 -7.57
C ILE A 70 -20.15 20.47 -6.69
N GLY A 71 -19.78 20.85 -5.45
CA GLY A 71 -20.67 21.60 -4.57
C GLY A 71 -21.03 22.99 -5.10
N TYR A 72 -20.08 23.69 -5.72
CA TYR A 72 -20.31 24.98 -6.36
C TYR A 72 -21.39 24.90 -7.44
N TYR A 73 -21.27 23.99 -8.42
CA TYR A 73 -22.27 23.85 -9.48
C TYR A 73 -23.61 23.30 -8.97
N ALA A 74 -23.59 22.46 -7.94
CA ALA A 74 -24.81 21.88 -7.37
C ALA A 74 -25.53 22.80 -6.37
N GLN A 75 -24.95 23.97 -6.06
CA GLN A 75 -25.39 24.89 -5.01
C GLN A 75 -25.63 24.14 -3.68
N ALA A 76 -24.67 23.30 -3.30
CA ALA A 76 -24.74 22.46 -2.12
C ALA A 76 -23.73 22.92 -1.07
N ASP A 77 -24.14 22.88 0.20
CA ASP A 77 -23.25 23.07 1.33
C ASP A 77 -22.27 21.89 1.42
N ILE A 78 -21.00 22.15 1.76
CA ILE A 78 -19.97 21.11 1.90
C ILE A 78 -19.54 21.00 3.36
N GLU A 79 -19.83 19.85 3.96
CA GLU A 79 -19.29 19.47 5.27
C GLU A 79 -18.08 18.56 5.07
N ARG A 80 -16.95 18.89 5.73
CA ARG A 80 -15.68 18.17 5.56
C ARG A 80 -15.31 17.40 6.82
N ILE A 81 -14.97 16.14 6.63
CA ILE A 81 -14.44 15.26 7.66
C ILE A 81 -13.12 14.68 7.17
N SER A 82 -12.14 14.56 8.06
CA SER A 82 -10.93 13.77 7.80
C SER A 82 -10.98 12.49 8.63
N ALA A 83 -10.91 11.33 7.97
CA ALA A 83 -10.92 10.05 8.68
C ALA A 83 -9.66 9.81 9.53
N VAL A 84 -8.64 10.66 9.41
CA VAL A 84 -7.44 10.63 10.25
C VAL A 84 -7.72 11.24 11.63
N THR A 85 -8.50 12.32 11.70
CA THR A 85 -8.72 13.08 12.94
C THR A 85 -10.12 12.89 13.52
N SER A 86 -11.04 12.31 12.75
CA SER A 86 -12.46 12.24 13.12
C SER A 86 -12.82 10.86 13.65
N GLY A 87 -13.60 10.83 14.73
CA GLY A 87 -14.21 9.63 15.28
C GLY A 87 -15.70 9.55 14.91
N ILE A 88 -16.43 8.68 15.62
CA ILE A 88 -17.87 8.49 15.37
C ILE A 88 -18.73 9.70 15.82
N LYS A 89 -18.18 10.54 16.71
CA LYS A 89 -18.87 11.73 17.21
C LYS A 89 -18.96 12.81 16.13
N GLU A 90 -17.83 13.13 15.50
CA GLU A 90 -17.72 14.13 14.43
C GLU A 90 -18.54 13.73 13.20
N ILE A 91 -18.60 12.42 12.91
CA ILE A 91 -19.48 11.85 11.88
C ILE A 91 -20.94 12.17 12.17
N ARG A 92 -21.41 11.89 13.40
CA ARG A 92 -22.81 12.16 13.80
C ARG A 92 -23.12 13.64 13.76
N GLU A 93 -22.23 14.50 14.26
CA GLU A 93 -22.42 15.95 14.23
C GLU A 93 -22.57 16.48 12.80
N SER A 94 -21.77 15.98 11.86
CA SER A 94 -21.84 16.37 10.45
C SER A 94 -23.13 15.88 9.77
N ILE A 95 -23.58 14.67 10.12
CA ILE A 95 -24.87 14.14 9.65
C ILE A 95 -26.05 14.97 10.19
N GLU A 96 -26.03 15.36 11.46
CA GLU A 96 -27.08 16.20 12.04
C GLU A 96 -27.12 17.58 11.39
N LYS A 97 -25.97 18.20 11.09
CA LYS A 97 -25.92 19.43 10.28
C LYS A 97 -26.53 19.22 8.89
N ALA A 98 -26.21 18.12 8.21
CA ALA A 98 -26.80 17.79 6.91
C ALA A 98 -28.33 17.62 6.99
N ARG A 99 -28.84 17.02 8.06
CA ARG A 99 -30.30 16.92 8.32
C ARG A 99 -30.94 18.29 8.50
N GLN A 100 -30.31 19.19 9.26
CA GLN A 100 -30.79 20.56 9.44
C GLN A 100 -30.81 21.31 8.10
N ASN A 101 -29.76 21.17 7.29
CA ASN A 101 -29.68 21.76 5.95
C ASN A 101 -30.80 21.23 5.04
N ARG A 102 -31.03 19.92 5.05
CA ARG A 102 -32.12 19.30 4.29
C ARG A 102 -33.50 19.84 4.71
N ASN A 103 -33.75 19.98 6.00
CA ASN A 103 -35.01 20.56 6.50
C ASN A 103 -35.17 22.02 6.08
N ALA A 104 -34.07 22.74 5.88
CA ALA A 104 -34.05 24.09 5.32
C ALA A 104 -34.07 24.12 3.77
N GLY A 105 -34.26 22.98 3.11
CA GLY A 105 -34.30 22.88 1.64
C GLY A 105 -32.94 22.99 0.95
N ARG A 106 -31.84 22.91 1.70
CA ARG A 106 -30.47 22.95 1.18
C ARG A 106 -29.91 21.55 0.98
N ARG A 107 -29.11 21.38 -0.07
CA ARG A 107 -28.41 20.12 -0.37
C ARG A 107 -27.08 20.11 0.38
N THR A 108 -26.63 18.93 0.83
CA THR A 108 -25.34 18.80 1.52
C THR A 108 -24.49 17.71 0.90
N ILE A 109 -23.24 18.06 0.61
CA ILE A 109 -22.17 17.13 0.27
C ILE A 109 -21.38 16.85 1.54
N LEU A 110 -21.28 15.58 1.91
CA LEU A 110 -20.38 15.14 2.96
C LEU A 110 -19.08 14.65 2.31
N PHE A 111 -18.03 15.46 2.42
CA PHE A 111 -16.70 15.12 1.93
C PHE A 111 -15.88 14.44 3.03
N VAL A 112 -15.40 13.22 2.77
CA VAL A 112 -14.57 12.45 3.70
C VAL A 112 -13.20 12.22 3.10
N ASP A 113 -12.18 12.87 3.65
CA ASP A 113 -10.79 12.66 3.26
C ASP A 113 -10.19 11.42 3.93
N GLU A 114 -9.31 10.73 3.22
CA GLU A 114 -8.67 9.46 3.62
C GLU A 114 -9.66 8.39 4.11
N VAL A 115 -10.80 8.23 3.42
CA VAL A 115 -11.94 7.37 3.83
C VAL A 115 -11.53 5.91 4.16
N HIS A 116 -10.44 5.41 3.58
CA HIS A 116 -9.89 4.08 3.88
C HIS A 116 -9.45 3.90 5.34
N ARG A 117 -9.25 4.99 6.10
CA ARG A 117 -8.88 4.92 7.52
C ARG A 117 -10.03 4.56 8.45
N PHE A 118 -11.27 4.69 7.99
CA PHE A 118 -12.42 4.31 8.78
C PHE A 118 -12.62 2.81 8.83
N ASN A 119 -12.92 2.29 10.02
CA ASN A 119 -13.30 0.91 10.18
C ASN A 119 -14.70 0.65 9.58
N LYS A 120 -15.07 -0.62 9.44
CA LYS A 120 -16.34 -1.03 8.82
C LYS A 120 -17.57 -0.38 9.48
N SER A 121 -17.63 -0.32 10.80
CA SER A 121 -18.74 0.29 11.53
C SER A 121 -18.86 1.79 11.29
N GLN A 122 -17.74 2.51 11.16
CA GLN A 122 -17.73 3.92 10.83
C GLN A 122 -18.19 4.17 9.39
N GLN A 123 -17.79 3.31 8.44
CA GLN A 123 -18.27 3.38 7.06
C GLN A 123 -19.78 3.09 6.96
N ASP A 124 -20.28 2.10 7.70
CA ASP A 124 -21.70 1.74 7.71
C ASP A 124 -22.59 2.86 8.27
N ALA A 125 -22.05 3.74 9.11
CA ALA A 125 -22.78 4.87 9.68
C ALA A 125 -23.26 5.89 8.63
N PHE A 126 -22.67 5.93 7.43
CA PHE A 126 -23.09 6.84 6.37
C PHE A 126 -24.26 6.31 5.54
N LEU A 127 -24.44 4.98 5.47
CA LEU A 127 -25.31 4.32 4.49
C LEU A 127 -26.78 4.79 4.57
N PRO A 128 -27.42 4.87 5.75
CA PRO A 128 -28.82 5.29 5.82
C PRO A 128 -29.05 6.69 5.26
N HIS A 129 -28.06 7.58 5.44
CA HIS A 129 -28.14 8.98 5.03
C HIS A 129 -27.82 9.20 3.55
N ILE A 130 -27.13 8.24 2.93
CA ILE A 130 -26.96 8.18 1.48
C ILE A 130 -28.26 7.70 0.83
N GLU A 131 -28.89 6.66 1.41
CA GLU A 131 -30.12 6.06 0.88
C GLU A 131 -31.33 6.99 0.99
N ASP A 132 -31.48 7.67 2.13
CA ASP A 132 -32.61 8.58 2.35
C ASP A 132 -32.43 9.93 1.65
N GLY A 133 -31.25 10.20 1.06
CA GLY A 133 -30.90 11.43 0.35
C GLY A 133 -30.50 12.61 1.23
N THR A 134 -30.19 12.40 2.52
CA THR A 134 -29.72 13.44 3.43
C THR A 134 -28.37 14.00 3.02
N ILE A 135 -27.48 13.15 2.53
CA ILE A 135 -26.15 13.53 2.05
C ILE A 135 -25.89 12.99 0.66
N THR A 136 -25.16 13.76 -0.15
CA THR A 136 -24.35 13.20 -1.22
C THR A 136 -22.95 12.91 -0.67
N PHE A 137 -22.54 11.65 -0.70
CA PHE A 137 -21.25 11.24 -0.13
C PHE A 137 -20.12 11.36 -1.14
N ILE A 138 -19.04 12.04 -0.79
CA ILE A 138 -17.80 12.07 -1.59
C ILE A 138 -16.63 11.62 -0.72
N GLY A 139 -16.16 10.39 -0.93
CA GLY A 139 -14.97 9.87 -0.27
C GLY A 139 -13.71 10.10 -1.10
N ALA A 140 -12.61 10.54 -0.48
CA ALA A 140 -11.31 10.63 -1.13
C ALA A 140 -10.34 9.61 -0.53
N THR A 141 -9.58 8.92 -1.38
CA THR A 141 -8.59 7.93 -0.94
C THR A 141 -7.40 7.87 -1.90
N THR A 142 -6.23 7.59 -1.35
CA THR A 142 -5.01 7.21 -2.10
C THR A 142 -4.92 5.69 -2.30
N GLU A 143 -5.47 4.92 -1.36
CA GLU A 143 -5.51 3.46 -1.38
C GLU A 143 -6.61 2.93 -2.30
N ASN A 144 -6.44 1.72 -2.82
CA ASN A 144 -7.43 1.08 -3.69
C ASN A 144 -8.75 0.82 -2.92
N PRO A 145 -9.87 1.43 -3.37
CA PRO A 145 -11.17 1.32 -2.72
C PRO A 145 -11.68 -0.12 -2.53
N SER A 146 -11.33 -1.06 -3.42
CA SER A 146 -11.88 -2.42 -3.36
C SER A 146 -11.36 -3.24 -2.18
N PHE A 147 -10.23 -2.86 -1.60
CA PHE A 147 -9.63 -3.56 -0.46
C PHE A 147 -10.01 -2.94 0.88
N GLU A 148 -10.07 -1.60 0.94
CA GLU A 148 -10.22 -0.86 2.20
C GLU A 148 -11.65 -0.38 2.47
N LEU A 149 -12.50 -0.29 1.45
CA LEU A 149 -13.90 0.13 1.60
C LEU A 149 -14.85 -1.05 1.56
N ASN A 150 -15.88 -0.98 2.38
CA ASN A 150 -16.89 -2.02 2.43
C ASN A 150 -17.76 -2.04 1.15
N SER A 151 -18.26 -3.22 0.80
CA SER A 151 -19.06 -3.43 -0.41
C SER A 151 -20.38 -2.66 -0.40
N ALA A 152 -20.95 -2.40 0.78
CA ALA A 152 -22.19 -1.65 0.93
C ALA A 152 -22.02 -0.19 0.49
N LEU A 153 -20.91 0.46 0.84
CA LEU A 153 -20.58 1.82 0.40
C LEU A 153 -20.25 1.85 -1.09
N LEU A 154 -19.45 0.90 -1.58
CA LEU A 154 -19.09 0.81 -3.00
C LEU A 154 -20.30 0.57 -3.91
N SER A 155 -21.34 -0.12 -3.44
CA SER A 155 -22.57 -0.31 -4.22
C SER A 155 -23.41 0.97 -4.38
N ARG A 156 -23.18 1.99 -3.55
CA ARG A 156 -23.93 3.27 -3.55
C ARG A 156 -23.09 4.46 -4.03
N ALA A 157 -21.78 4.30 -4.13
CA ALA A 157 -20.85 5.34 -4.57
C ALA A 157 -20.04 4.91 -5.79
N ARG A 158 -20.07 5.71 -6.86
CA ARG A 158 -19.28 5.43 -8.07
C ARG A 158 -17.81 5.75 -7.84
N VAL A 159 -16.91 4.86 -8.27
CA VAL A 159 -15.46 5.06 -8.16
C VAL A 159 -14.93 5.80 -9.39
N TYR A 160 -14.23 6.90 -9.17
CA TYR A 160 -13.51 7.65 -10.21
C TYR A 160 -12.01 7.63 -9.93
N LEU A 161 -11.24 7.13 -10.91
CA LEU A 161 -9.78 7.10 -10.84
C LEU A 161 -9.19 8.42 -11.35
N LEU A 162 -8.51 9.13 -10.46
CA LEU A 162 -7.71 10.32 -10.75
C LEU A 162 -6.24 9.89 -10.92
N LYS A 163 -5.64 10.32 -12.01
CA LYS A 163 -4.24 10.02 -12.35
C LYS A 163 -3.32 11.13 -11.84
N SER A 164 -2.05 10.82 -11.59
CA SER A 164 -1.02 11.85 -11.41
C SER A 164 -1.00 12.78 -12.61
N LEU A 165 -0.76 14.07 -12.36
CA LEU A 165 -0.64 15.06 -13.43
C LEU A 165 0.66 14.83 -14.21
N SER A 166 0.61 15.05 -15.52
CA SER A 166 1.79 15.10 -16.36
C SER A 166 2.66 16.33 -16.03
N PRO A 167 3.96 16.31 -16.36
CA PRO A 167 4.82 17.48 -16.18
C PRO A 167 4.23 18.74 -16.83
N ALA A 168 3.71 18.64 -18.06
CA ALA A 168 3.07 19.74 -18.76
C ALA A 168 1.83 20.29 -18.01
N GLU A 169 1.02 19.45 -17.39
CA GLU A 169 -0.11 19.89 -16.57
C GLU A 169 0.37 20.56 -15.26
N ILE A 170 1.46 20.09 -14.66
CA ILE A 170 2.06 20.77 -13.50
C ILE A 170 2.62 22.15 -13.89
N GLU A 171 3.27 22.27 -15.04
CA GLU A 171 3.71 23.57 -15.57
C GLU A 171 2.53 24.53 -15.73
N GLN A 172 1.39 24.06 -16.24
CA GLN A 172 0.16 24.86 -16.32
C GLN A 172 -0.32 25.34 -14.93
N VAL A 173 -0.26 24.48 -13.91
CA VAL A 173 -0.60 24.86 -12.52
C VAL A 173 0.34 25.97 -12.01
N LEU A 174 1.65 25.83 -12.22
CA LEU A 174 2.64 26.83 -11.81
C LEU A 174 2.43 28.16 -12.54
N THR A 175 2.21 28.11 -13.86
CA THR A 175 1.93 29.29 -14.68
C THR A 175 0.63 29.97 -14.26
N GLN A 176 -0.41 29.20 -13.92
CA GLN A 176 -1.66 29.75 -13.39
C GLN A 176 -1.40 30.50 -12.07
N ALA A 177 -0.62 29.92 -11.16
CA ALA A 177 -0.32 30.53 -9.86
C ALA A 177 0.53 31.80 -9.96
N ILE A 178 1.50 31.86 -10.87
CA ILE A 178 2.35 33.04 -11.06
C ILE A 178 1.60 34.22 -11.68
N ASN A 179 0.62 33.93 -12.55
CA ASN A 179 -0.08 34.97 -13.30
C ASN A 179 -1.37 35.46 -12.62
N ASP A 180 -1.94 34.71 -11.68
CA ASP A 180 -3.18 35.07 -10.97
C ASP A 180 -2.91 36.23 -9.98
N LYS A 181 -3.47 37.41 -10.26
CA LYS A 181 -3.30 38.65 -9.48
C LYS A 181 -4.15 38.72 -8.22
N GLU A 182 -5.17 37.87 -8.10
CA GLU A 182 -6.13 37.93 -7.00
C GLU A 182 -5.80 36.90 -5.91
N ARG A 183 -5.43 35.68 -6.32
CA ARG A 183 -5.21 34.53 -5.42
C ARG A 183 -3.78 33.99 -5.47
N GLY A 184 -3.08 34.27 -6.55
CA GLY A 184 -1.74 33.78 -6.81
C GLY A 184 -0.64 34.77 -6.43
N LEU A 185 0.44 34.71 -7.19
CA LEU A 185 1.63 35.54 -7.05
C LEU A 185 1.68 36.65 -8.11
N GLY A 186 0.58 36.88 -8.84
CA GLY A 186 0.50 37.93 -9.85
C GLY A 186 0.68 39.32 -9.24
N GLY A 187 1.48 40.16 -9.88
CA GLY A 187 1.76 41.53 -9.40
C GLY A 187 2.87 41.63 -8.35
N GLN A 188 3.51 40.51 -8.00
CA GLN A 188 4.60 40.45 -7.02
C GLN A 188 6.01 40.55 -7.61
N ASN A 189 6.12 40.83 -8.91
CA ASN A 189 7.37 40.90 -9.69
C ASN A 189 8.25 39.64 -9.55
N ILE A 190 7.61 38.47 -9.56
CA ILE A 190 8.27 37.15 -9.47
C ILE A 190 8.45 36.58 -10.87
N VAL A 191 9.66 36.08 -11.14
CA VAL A 191 10.01 35.39 -12.39
C VAL A 191 10.36 33.94 -12.07
N LEU A 192 9.63 33.00 -12.67
CA LEU A 192 10.00 31.58 -12.70
C LEU A 192 10.56 31.24 -14.09
N PRO A 193 11.89 31.13 -14.24
CA PRO A 193 12.52 30.72 -15.48
C PRO A 193 11.97 29.36 -15.96
N GLU A 194 11.94 29.18 -17.29
CA GLU A 194 11.40 27.97 -17.92
C GLU A 194 12.12 26.70 -17.45
N ASP A 195 13.46 26.74 -17.39
CA ASP A 195 14.26 25.59 -16.92
C ASP A 195 13.93 25.22 -15.47
N THR A 196 13.79 26.20 -14.57
CA THR A 196 13.39 25.94 -13.18
C THR A 196 11.97 25.38 -13.11
N ARG A 197 11.04 25.90 -13.94
CA ARG A 197 9.65 25.42 -14.00
C ARG A 197 9.58 23.96 -14.42
N GLN A 198 10.33 23.58 -15.45
CA GLN A 198 10.40 22.20 -15.94
C GLN A 198 10.98 21.26 -14.87
N ILE A 199 12.09 21.64 -14.23
CA ILE A 199 12.72 20.84 -13.17
C ILE A 199 11.77 20.69 -11.97
N LEU A 200 11.07 21.76 -11.57
CA LEU A 200 10.08 21.71 -10.50
C LEU A 200 8.93 20.76 -10.88
N ALA A 201 8.43 20.84 -12.11
CA ALA A 201 7.36 19.97 -12.60
C ALA A 201 7.75 18.48 -12.58
N GLU A 202 8.99 18.16 -12.93
CA GLU A 202 9.53 16.81 -12.82
C GLU A 202 9.70 16.36 -11.35
N LEU A 203 10.22 17.24 -10.50
CA LEU A 203 10.54 16.95 -9.08
C LEU A 203 9.31 16.53 -8.27
N VAL A 204 8.14 17.12 -8.56
CA VAL A 204 6.91 16.85 -7.80
C VAL A 204 6.16 15.61 -8.28
N ALA A 205 6.58 15.00 -9.38
CA ALA A 205 6.01 13.75 -9.91
C ALA A 205 4.47 13.75 -10.02
N GLY A 206 3.90 14.88 -10.45
CA GLY A 206 2.45 15.01 -10.69
C GLY A 206 1.59 15.43 -9.49
N ASP A 207 2.20 15.82 -8.36
CA ASP A 207 1.50 16.40 -7.20
C ASP A 207 1.41 17.94 -7.31
N ALA A 208 0.22 18.46 -7.65
CA ALA A 208 -0.02 19.91 -7.77
C ALA A 208 0.01 20.66 -6.42
N ARG A 209 -0.33 20.01 -5.31
CA ARG A 209 -0.27 20.66 -3.99
C ARG A 209 1.19 20.90 -3.62
N ARG A 210 2.04 19.90 -3.88
CA ARG A 210 3.47 19.99 -3.65
C ARG A 210 4.13 21.02 -4.56
N SER A 211 3.72 21.12 -5.82
CA SER A 211 4.26 22.14 -6.75
C SER A 211 3.98 23.56 -6.26
N LEU A 212 2.75 23.83 -5.83
CA LEU A 212 2.35 25.12 -5.29
C LEU A 212 3.06 25.44 -3.96
N ASN A 213 3.24 24.45 -3.09
CA ASN A 213 3.99 24.67 -1.84
C ASN A 213 5.48 24.97 -2.09
N LEU A 214 6.12 24.27 -3.04
CA LEU A 214 7.50 24.58 -3.42
C LEU A 214 7.61 25.96 -4.05
N LEU A 215 6.67 26.31 -4.93
CA LEU A 215 6.61 27.64 -5.53
C LEU A 215 6.46 28.74 -4.47
N GLU A 216 5.59 28.54 -3.47
CA GLU A 216 5.40 29.46 -2.34
C GLU A 216 6.70 29.61 -1.52
N MET A 217 7.32 28.51 -1.13
CA MET A 217 8.60 28.54 -0.40
C MET A 217 9.72 29.21 -1.19
N MET A 218 9.81 28.97 -2.50
CA MET A 218 10.75 29.68 -3.36
C MET A 218 10.45 31.18 -3.39
N SER A 219 9.18 31.58 -3.48
CA SER A 219 8.80 32.99 -3.50
C SER A 219 9.05 33.73 -2.17
N ASP A 220 8.97 33.00 -1.05
CA ASP A 220 9.24 33.52 0.29
C ASP A 220 10.74 33.65 0.57
N MET A 221 11.57 32.77 0.01
CA MET A 221 13.03 32.76 0.20
C MET A 221 13.80 33.53 -0.87
N ALA A 222 13.20 33.83 -2.02
CA ALA A 222 13.87 34.57 -3.10
C ALA A 222 14.24 35.99 -2.67
N GLU A 223 15.53 36.33 -2.79
CA GLU A 223 16.01 37.69 -2.63
C GLU A 223 15.50 38.60 -3.76
N ILE A 224 15.37 39.88 -3.45
CA ILE A 224 14.99 40.91 -4.42
C ILE A 224 16.27 41.41 -5.09
N ASP A 225 16.35 41.33 -6.41
CA ASP A 225 17.47 41.85 -7.19
C ASP A 225 17.46 43.39 -7.30
N ALA A 226 18.48 43.94 -7.98
CA ALA A 226 18.64 45.39 -8.14
C ALA A 226 17.48 46.04 -8.92
N GLU A 227 16.76 45.26 -9.73
CA GLU A 227 15.61 45.64 -10.54
C GLU A 227 14.28 45.44 -9.79
N GLY A 228 14.30 44.98 -8.54
CA GLY A 228 13.11 44.74 -7.73
C GLY A 228 12.38 43.44 -8.09
N GLN A 229 13.02 42.52 -8.83
CA GLN A 229 12.48 41.21 -9.21
C GLN A 229 12.93 40.12 -8.24
N ARG A 230 12.08 39.10 -8.09
CA ARG A 230 12.40 37.85 -7.40
C ARG A 230 12.53 36.74 -8.42
N ILE A 231 13.75 36.28 -8.68
CA ILE A 231 14.02 35.23 -9.66
C ILE A 231 14.10 33.88 -8.96
N LEU A 232 13.22 32.96 -9.33
CA LEU A 232 13.13 31.62 -8.75
C LEU A 232 14.11 30.68 -9.47
N THR A 233 15.37 30.64 -9.03
CA THR A 233 16.45 29.89 -9.69
C THR A 233 16.44 28.39 -9.39
N ILE A 234 17.22 27.62 -10.15
CA ILE A 234 17.42 26.18 -9.92
C ILE A 234 18.16 25.93 -8.60
N GLU A 235 19.10 26.81 -8.24
CA GLU A 235 19.84 26.78 -6.98
C GLU A 235 18.89 26.93 -5.80
N LEU A 236 17.99 27.91 -5.88
CA LEU A 236 16.95 28.12 -4.86
C LEU A 236 16.02 26.91 -4.79
N LEU A 237 15.63 26.32 -5.92
CA LEU A 237 14.81 25.11 -5.95
C LEU A 237 15.49 23.97 -5.19
N LYS A 238 16.81 23.77 -5.39
CA LYS A 238 17.59 22.76 -4.68
C LYS A 238 17.61 23.03 -3.18
N GLU A 239 17.82 24.29 -2.77
CA GLU A 239 17.82 24.69 -1.36
C GLU A 239 16.47 24.44 -0.69
N VAL A 240 15.36 24.90 -1.28
CA VAL A 240 14.01 24.73 -0.70
C VAL A 240 13.53 23.29 -0.75
N SER A 241 13.98 22.51 -1.74
CA SER A 241 13.61 21.10 -1.84
C SER A 241 14.35 20.22 -0.84
N GLY A 242 15.39 20.74 -0.19
CA GLY A 242 16.33 20.02 0.67
C GLY A 242 17.12 18.95 -0.09
N GLU A 243 18.25 18.49 0.47
CA GLU A 243 18.87 17.25 -0.02
C GLU A 243 17.86 16.10 0.13
N ARG A 244 17.21 15.76 -0.99
CA ARG A 244 16.24 14.69 -1.17
C ARG A 244 14.94 14.82 -0.37
N SER A 245 14.06 15.70 -0.84
CA SER A 245 12.62 15.42 -0.82
C SER A 245 12.28 14.33 -1.85
N ALA A 246 12.83 13.12 -1.69
CA ALA A 246 12.31 11.93 -2.34
C ALA A 246 11.18 11.39 -1.46
N ARG A 247 10.01 12.03 -1.54
CA ARG A 247 8.76 11.33 -1.19
C ARG A 247 8.49 10.33 -2.29
N PHE A 248 9.18 9.21 -2.19
CA PHE A 248 8.78 8.03 -2.88
C PHE A 248 7.53 7.50 -2.20
N ASP A 249 6.50 7.32 -3.01
CA ASP A 249 5.28 6.66 -2.57
C ASP A 249 5.64 5.21 -2.24
N ASN A 250 5.82 4.91 -0.95
CA ASN A 250 6.10 3.58 -0.42
C ASN A 250 4.93 2.58 -0.68
N LYS A 251 3.95 2.95 -1.52
CA LYS A 251 2.83 2.13 -2.00
C LYS A 251 2.49 2.31 -3.49
N GLY A 252 3.31 3.02 -4.28
CA GLY A 252 3.09 3.20 -5.72
C GLY A 252 3.64 2.05 -6.57
N ASP A 253 3.14 1.87 -7.79
CA ASP A 253 3.59 0.82 -8.74
C ASP A 253 5.12 0.81 -8.92
N ARG A 254 5.75 1.99 -8.94
CA ARG A 254 7.21 2.14 -9.07
C ARG A 254 7.98 1.56 -7.88
N TYR A 255 7.41 1.56 -6.68
CA TYR A 255 7.99 0.88 -5.51
C TYR A 255 7.90 -0.62 -5.64
N TYR A 256 6.73 -1.11 -6.02
CA TYR A 256 6.53 -2.53 -6.25
C TYR A 256 7.45 -3.06 -7.36
N ASP A 257 7.71 -2.26 -8.39
CA ASP A 257 8.68 -2.60 -9.44
C ASP A 257 10.11 -2.70 -8.90
N LEU A 258 10.57 -1.77 -8.05
CA LEU A 258 11.90 -1.85 -7.44
C LEU A 258 12.03 -3.06 -6.50
N ILE A 259 11.01 -3.32 -5.67
CA ILE A 259 10.98 -4.50 -4.79
C ILE A 259 10.96 -5.80 -5.60
N SER A 260 10.17 -5.81 -6.68
CA SER A 260 10.05 -6.92 -7.62
C SER A 260 11.38 -7.20 -8.31
N ALA A 261 12.08 -6.15 -8.75
CA ALA A 261 13.41 -6.25 -9.34
C ALA A 261 14.45 -6.77 -8.33
N LEU A 262 14.47 -6.22 -7.10
CA LEU A 262 15.32 -6.72 -6.02
C LEU A 262 15.11 -8.22 -5.77
N HIS A 263 13.85 -8.63 -5.60
CA HIS A 263 13.50 -10.02 -5.34
C HIS A 263 13.92 -10.93 -6.50
N LYS A 264 13.65 -10.53 -7.75
CA LYS A 264 14.06 -11.27 -8.95
C LYS A 264 15.58 -11.37 -9.08
N SER A 265 16.33 -10.31 -8.74
CA SER A 265 17.79 -10.34 -8.72
C SER A 265 18.34 -11.32 -7.67
N ILE A 266 17.75 -11.36 -6.47
CA ILE A 266 18.13 -12.34 -5.44
C ILE A 266 17.82 -13.76 -5.92
N ARG A 267 16.61 -14.00 -6.43
CA ARG A 267 16.19 -15.29 -7.03
C ARG A 267 17.11 -15.73 -8.16
N GLY A 268 17.51 -14.80 -9.01
CA GLY A 268 18.43 -15.00 -10.14
C GLY A 268 19.90 -15.11 -9.73
N SER A 269 20.22 -15.09 -8.44
CA SER A 269 21.57 -15.15 -7.91
C SER A 269 22.51 -14.05 -8.43
N ALA A 270 21.99 -12.83 -8.58
CA ALA A 270 22.71 -11.65 -9.04
C ALA A 270 22.91 -10.65 -7.89
N PRO A 271 23.95 -10.83 -7.03
CA PRO A 271 24.16 -10.00 -5.83
C PRO A 271 24.38 -8.52 -6.16
N ASP A 272 25.10 -8.21 -7.25
CA ASP A 272 25.38 -6.82 -7.64
C ASP A 272 24.09 -6.07 -8.03
N ALA A 273 23.25 -6.71 -8.85
CA ALA A 273 21.97 -6.14 -9.24
C ALA A 273 21.02 -6.02 -8.03
N ALA A 274 21.04 -6.99 -7.11
CA ALA A 274 20.25 -6.93 -5.89
C ALA A 274 20.67 -5.74 -5.01
N LEU A 275 21.97 -5.52 -4.82
CA LEU A 275 22.48 -4.34 -4.11
C LEU A 275 22.08 -3.03 -4.80
N TYR A 276 22.16 -2.98 -6.14
CA TYR A 276 21.73 -1.80 -6.90
C TYR A 276 20.25 -1.48 -6.68
N TRP A 277 19.36 -2.47 -6.78
CA TRP A 277 17.92 -2.25 -6.55
C TRP A 277 17.62 -1.87 -5.11
N TYR A 278 18.34 -2.47 -4.15
CA TYR A 278 18.24 -2.07 -2.75
C TYR A 278 18.68 -0.61 -2.54
N ALA A 279 19.82 -0.19 -3.11
CA ALA A 279 20.27 1.20 -3.05
C ALA A 279 19.25 2.15 -3.70
N ARG A 280 18.60 1.77 -4.80
CA ARG A 280 17.52 2.55 -5.41
C ARG A 280 16.29 2.68 -4.50
N ILE A 281 15.96 1.65 -3.74
CA ILE A 281 14.87 1.69 -2.74
C ILE A 281 15.22 2.64 -1.60
N ILE A 282 16.43 2.51 -1.03
CA ILE A 282 16.88 3.33 0.11
C ILE A 282 17.02 4.80 -0.30
N THR A 283 17.67 5.08 -1.43
CA THR A 283 17.87 6.46 -1.89
C THR A 283 16.57 7.15 -2.30
N ALA A 284 15.53 6.37 -2.61
CA ALA A 284 14.19 6.88 -2.82
C ALA A 284 13.42 7.12 -1.50
N GLY A 285 13.90 6.68 -0.34
CA GLY A 285 13.18 6.83 0.94
C GLY A 285 12.26 5.66 1.28
N GLY A 286 12.48 4.50 0.64
CA GLY A 286 11.79 3.26 0.96
C GLY A 286 12.16 2.74 2.35
N ASP A 287 11.16 2.22 3.08
CA ASP A 287 11.35 1.60 4.39
C ASP A 287 12.28 0.36 4.29
N PRO A 288 13.47 0.35 4.93
CA PRO A 288 14.37 -0.81 4.92
C PRO A 288 13.73 -2.06 5.55
N LEU A 289 12.82 -1.89 6.53
CA LEU A 289 12.14 -3.03 7.16
C LEU A 289 11.17 -3.71 6.20
N TYR A 290 10.66 -3.01 5.19
CA TYR A 290 9.88 -3.63 4.12
C TYR A 290 10.75 -4.59 3.30
N VAL A 291 11.99 -4.20 3.02
CA VAL A 291 12.97 -5.08 2.36
C VAL A 291 13.29 -6.27 3.27
N ALA A 292 13.52 -6.05 4.56
CA ALA A 292 13.77 -7.12 5.53
C ALA A 292 12.63 -8.15 5.57
N ARG A 293 11.36 -7.72 5.57
CA ARG A 293 10.18 -8.61 5.44
C ARG A 293 10.26 -9.47 4.17
N ARG A 294 10.66 -8.86 3.04
CA ARG A 294 10.80 -9.59 1.78
C ARG A 294 11.92 -10.62 1.80
N LEU A 295 13.02 -10.36 2.51
CA LEU A 295 14.11 -11.34 2.68
C LEU A 295 13.66 -12.58 3.44
N LEU A 296 12.79 -12.44 4.45
CA LEU A 296 12.20 -13.59 5.16
C LEU A 296 11.35 -14.45 4.22
N ALA A 297 10.56 -13.82 3.34
CA ALA A 297 9.80 -14.53 2.32
C ALA A 297 10.71 -15.25 1.32
N ILE A 298 11.77 -14.58 0.83
CA ILE A 298 12.76 -15.19 -0.08
C ILE A 298 13.46 -16.38 0.59
N ALA A 299 13.79 -16.26 1.88
CA ALA A 299 14.47 -17.32 2.61
C ALA A 299 13.65 -18.63 2.64
N SER A 300 12.31 -18.57 2.72
CA SER A 300 11.46 -19.77 2.68
C SER A 300 10.98 -20.16 1.28
N GLU A 301 10.80 -19.20 0.37
CA GLU A 301 10.27 -19.42 -0.99
C GLU A 301 11.34 -19.82 -2.00
N ASP A 302 12.49 -19.14 -1.99
CA ASP A 302 13.50 -19.23 -3.05
C ASP A 302 14.79 -19.94 -2.62
N VAL A 303 15.04 -20.04 -1.30
CA VAL A 303 16.19 -20.77 -0.71
C VAL A 303 15.71 -22.05 -0.03
N GLY A 304 14.70 -21.95 0.83
CA GLY A 304 14.07 -23.09 1.48
C GLY A 304 15.08 -23.95 2.26
N ASN A 305 14.94 -25.28 2.13
CA ASN A 305 15.82 -26.23 2.83
C ASN A 305 17.15 -26.46 2.11
N ALA A 306 17.40 -25.84 0.95
CA ALA A 306 18.73 -25.88 0.34
C ALA A 306 19.77 -25.17 1.21
N ASP A 307 19.36 -24.12 1.94
CA ASP A 307 20.13 -23.54 3.05
C ASP A 307 19.20 -22.92 4.13
N PRO A 308 18.81 -23.71 5.15
CA PRO A 308 17.90 -23.26 6.22
C PRO A 308 18.42 -22.04 7.00
N ARG A 309 19.74 -21.79 6.99
CA ARG A 309 20.33 -20.64 7.69
C ARG A 309 19.98 -19.32 7.02
N GLY A 310 19.52 -19.32 5.76
CA GLY A 310 19.03 -18.12 5.09
C GLY A 310 17.97 -17.38 5.90
N MET A 311 17.07 -18.11 6.57
CA MET A 311 16.07 -17.53 7.47
C MET A 311 16.72 -16.84 8.67
N GLN A 312 17.70 -17.49 9.30
CA GLN A 312 18.42 -16.93 10.47
C GLN A 312 19.23 -15.70 10.10
N VAL A 313 19.88 -15.69 8.93
CA VAL A 313 20.63 -14.52 8.45
C VAL A 313 19.69 -13.33 8.21
N ALA A 314 18.51 -13.56 7.62
CA ALA A 314 17.51 -12.52 7.41
C ALA A 314 16.92 -11.98 8.75
N ILE A 315 16.64 -12.86 9.71
CA ILE A 315 16.21 -12.46 11.07
C ILE A 315 17.31 -11.68 11.79
N ALA A 316 18.57 -12.12 11.72
CA ALA A 316 19.68 -11.42 12.35
C ALA A 316 19.89 -10.02 11.76
N ALA A 317 19.71 -9.86 10.44
CA ALA A 317 19.75 -8.55 9.79
C ALA A 317 18.60 -7.64 10.24
N TRP A 318 17.40 -8.20 10.40
CA TRP A 318 16.26 -7.47 10.98
C TRP A 318 16.57 -7.00 12.41
N ASP A 319 16.98 -7.94 13.27
CA ASP A 319 17.31 -7.64 14.67
C ASP A 319 18.40 -6.58 14.76
N CYS A 320 19.44 -6.68 13.92
CA CYS A 320 20.49 -5.68 13.82
C CYS A 320 19.90 -4.30 13.49
N PHE A 321 19.11 -4.18 12.41
CA PHE A 321 18.49 -2.92 12.02
C PHE A 321 17.70 -2.26 13.15
N THR A 322 16.95 -3.04 13.93
CA THR A 322 16.14 -2.51 15.04
C THR A 322 16.95 -2.05 16.28
N ARG A 323 18.27 -2.31 16.32
CA ARG A 323 19.12 -2.08 17.49
C ARG A 323 20.30 -1.14 17.23
N VAL A 324 20.54 -0.73 15.98
CA VAL A 324 21.68 0.13 15.58
C VAL A 324 21.22 1.35 14.79
N GLY A 325 22.14 2.26 14.45
CA GLY A 325 21.83 3.43 13.63
C GLY A 325 21.42 3.05 12.20
N ALA A 326 20.59 3.88 11.55
CA ALA A 326 19.96 3.58 10.27
C ALA A 326 20.95 3.09 9.19
N ALA A 327 22.08 3.79 8.98
CA ALA A 327 23.08 3.41 7.99
C ALA A 327 23.78 2.06 8.27
N GLU A 328 23.96 1.71 9.55
CA GLU A 328 24.53 0.42 9.94
C GLU A 328 23.51 -0.71 9.81
N GLY A 329 22.25 -0.43 10.16
CA GLY A 329 21.13 -1.35 9.98
C GLY A 329 20.89 -1.65 8.50
N GLU A 330 20.88 -0.63 7.65
CA GLU A 330 20.72 -0.78 6.20
C GLU A 330 21.82 -1.68 5.60
N ARG A 331 23.05 -1.59 6.14
CA ARG A 331 24.17 -2.44 5.76
C ARG A 331 24.00 -3.88 6.22
N ALA A 332 23.41 -4.13 7.40
CA ALA A 332 23.06 -5.48 7.84
C ALA A 332 22.03 -6.15 6.90
N ILE A 333 21.03 -5.38 6.45
CA ILE A 333 20.07 -5.84 5.44
C ILE A 333 20.76 -6.10 4.10
N ALA A 334 21.69 -5.23 3.67
CA ALA A 334 22.50 -5.46 2.47
C ALA A 334 23.32 -6.76 2.55
N GLN A 335 23.88 -7.09 3.71
CA GLN A 335 24.59 -8.35 3.93
C GLN A 335 23.66 -9.57 3.74
N ALA A 336 22.44 -9.52 4.28
CA ALA A 336 21.45 -10.58 4.09
C ALA A 336 21.00 -10.71 2.63
N ILE A 337 20.86 -9.60 1.90
CA ILE A 337 20.58 -9.60 0.46
C ILE A 337 21.65 -10.38 -0.30
N VAL A 338 22.93 -10.07 -0.05
CA VAL A 338 24.06 -10.73 -0.71
C VAL A 338 24.12 -12.21 -0.34
N TYR A 339 23.90 -12.54 0.95
CA TYR A 339 23.84 -13.93 1.39
C TYR A 339 22.79 -14.72 0.61
N LEU A 340 21.55 -14.22 0.56
CA LEU A 340 20.44 -14.89 -0.12
C LEU A 340 20.63 -14.93 -1.65
N ALA A 341 21.26 -13.91 -2.24
CA ALA A 341 21.62 -13.93 -3.65
C ALA A 341 22.64 -15.03 -3.94
N CYS A 342 23.62 -15.26 -3.07
CA CYS A 342 24.63 -16.31 -3.24
C CYS A 342 24.18 -17.70 -2.75
N ALA A 343 23.12 -17.80 -1.95
CA ALA A 343 22.63 -19.06 -1.40
C ALA A 343 22.15 -20.04 -2.48
N PRO A 344 22.26 -21.36 -2.26
CA PRO A 344 21.68 -22.36 -3.16
C PRO A 344 20.16 -22.17 -3.23
N LYS A 345 19.60 -22.16 -4.44
CA LYS A 345 18.18 -21.89 -4.67
C LYS A 345 17.35 -23.17 -4.61
N SER A 346 16.22 -23.13 -3.92
CA SER A 346 15.20 -24.17 -3.96
C SER A 346 13.83 -23.57 -3.63
N ASN A 347 12.87 -23.84 -4.51
CA ASN A 347 11.46 -23.59 -4.27
C ASN A 347 10.70 -24.87 -3.90
N ALA A 348 11.38 -25.97 -3.58
CA ALA A 348 10.76 -27.26 -3.31
C ALA A 348 9.82 -27.24 -2.09
N VAL A 349 10.19 -26.51 -1.03
CA VAL A 349 9.32 -26.32 0.14
C VAL A 349 8.08 -25.51 -0.24
N TYR A 350 8.25 -24.44 -1.01
CA TYR A 350 7.14 -23.59 -1.46
C TYR A 350 6.14 -24.36 -2.32
N THR A 351 6.60 -25.10 -3.33
CA THR A 351 5.73 -25.88 -4.20
C THR A 351 5.06 -27.03 -3.45
N ALA A 352 5.78 -27.70 -2.54
CA ALA A 352 5.21 -28.75 -1.70
C ALA A 352 4.09 -28.24 -0.79
N PHE A 353 4.32 -27.11 -0.11
CA PHE A 353 3.29 -26.51 0.76
C PHE A 353 2.09 -26.02 -0.05
N LYS A 354 2.32 -25.41 -1.22
CA LYS A 354 1.25 -25.00 -2.12
C LYS A 354 0.39 -26.18 -2.58
N ALA A 355 1.00 -27.31 -2.94
CA ALA A 355 0.27 -28.51 -3.33
C ALA A 355 -0.54 -29.10 -2.16
N ALA A 356 0.05 -29.16 -0.96
CA ALA A 356 -0.65 -29.64 0.23
C ALA A 356 -1.86 -28.77 0.59
N MET A 357 -1.72 -27.44 0.48
CA MET A 357 -2.82 -26.50 0.71
C MET A 357 -3.94 -26.63 -0.34
N ALA A 358 -3.60 -26.86 -1.61
CA ALA A 358 -4.58 -27.10 -2.66
C ALA A 358 -5.36 -28.39 -2.40
N ASP A 359 -4.66 -29.49 -2.08
CA ASP A 359 -5.30 -30.77 -1.76
C ASP A 359 -6.23 -30.64 -0.55
N ALA A 360 -5.86 -29.90 0.49
CA ALA A 360 -6.72 -29.67 1.66
C ALA A 360 -7.96 -28.81 1.35
N GLN A 361 -7.95 -28.02 0.28
CA GLN A 361 -9.10 -27.21 -0.16
C GLN A 361 -10.00 -27.93 -1.16
N GLU A 362 -9.43 -28.77 -2.02
CA GLU A 362 -10.12 -29.36 -3.16
C GLU A 362 -10.55 -30.81 -2.93
N LYS A 363 -9.84 -31.57 -2.08
CA LYS A 363 -10.19 -32.96 -1.79
C LYS A 363 -11.27 -33.06 -0.70
N PRO A 364 -12.00 -34.19 -0.66
CA PRO A 364 -12.90 -34.48 0.45
C PRO A 364 -12.20 -34.38 1.81
N ASP A 365 -12.97 -34.01 2.84
CA ASP A 365 -12.52 -33.90 4.23
C ASP A 365 -12.32 -35.30 4.84
N TYR A 366 -11.24 -35.96 4.44
CA TYR A 366 -10.89 -37.30 4.92
C TYR A 366 -10.59 -37.27 6.41
N ASP A 367 -11.22 -38.17 7.16
CA ASP A 367 -10.95 -38.36 8.57
C ASP A 367 -9.48 -38.66 8.85
N VAL A 368 -8.97 -38.20 10.00
CA VAL A 368 -7.66 -38.62 10.50
C VAL A 368 -7.67 -40.15 10.73
N PRO A 369 -6.73 -40.92 10.15
CA PRO A 369 -6.66 -42.36 10.35
C PRO A 369 -6.53 -42.75 11.82
N ALA A 370 -7.16 -43.86 12.22
CA ALA A 370 -7.23 -44.27 13.63
C ALA A 370 -5.87 -44.42 14.32
N HIS A 371 -4.82 -44.86 13.58
CA HIS A 371 -3.47 -45.00 14.12
C HIS A 371 -2.75 -43.67 14.35
N LEU A 372 -3.28 -42.54 13.88
CA LEU A 372 -2.73 -41.19 14.08
C LEU A 372 -3.59 -40.31 14.99
N ARG A 373 -4.77 -40.79 15.40
CA ARG A 373 -5.66 -40.06 16.30
C ARG A 373 -5.03 -39.96 17.70
N ASN A 374 -5.21 -38.81 18.34
CA ASN A 374 -4.87 -38.66 19.75
C ASN A 374 -5.87 -39.43 20.62
N ALA A 375 -5.39 -40.16 21.62
CA ALA A 375 -6.21 -40.90 22.58
C ALA A 375 -5.91 -40.46 24.03
N PRO A 376 -6.21 -39.20 24.41
CA PRO A 376 -5.82 -38.65 25.70
C PRO A 376 -6.66 -39.17 26.87
N THR A 377 -7.86 -39.72 26.62
CA THR A 377 -8.77 -40.19 27.68
C THR A 377 -8.70 -41.71 27.88
N LYS A 378 -9.02 -42.17 29.10
CA LYS A 378 -9.02 -43.60 29.45
C LYS A 378 -10.03 -44.40 28.63
N LEU A 379 -11.20 -43.82 28.36
CA LEU A 379 -12.24 -44.39 27.50
C LEU A 379 -11.76 -44.57 26.04
N MET A 380 -11.03 -43.59 25.49
CA MET A 380 -10.48 -43.70 24.13
C MET A 380 -9.44 -44.82 24.02
N LYS A 381 -8.59 -45.01 25.04
CA LYS A 381 -7.64 -46.13 25.10
C LYS A 381 -8.35 -47.48 25.23
N GLU A 382 -9.39 -47.57 26.06
CA GLU A 382 -10.22 -48.78 26.22
C GLU A 382 -11.02 -49.14 24.95
N MET A 383 -11.29 -48.17 24.09
CA MET A 383 -11.90 -48.36 22.75
C MET A 383 -10.88 -48.69 21.65
N GLY A 384 -9.60 -48.90 21.98
CA GLY A 384 -8.55 -49.28 21.04
C GLY A 384 -7.95 -48.10 20.23
N TYR A 385 -8.29 -46.85 20.55
CA TYR A 385 -7.65 -45.69 19.92
C TYR A 385 -6.19 -45.57 20.41
N GLY A 386 -5.24 -45.65 19.48
CA GLY A 386 -3.80 -45.54 19.75
C GLY A 386 -3.03 -46.87 19.81
N GLU A 387 -3.69 -48.03 19.91
CA GLU A 387 -3.00 -49.34 19.93
C GLU A 387 -2.32 -49.67 18.59
N ALA A 388 -2.85 -49.14 17.49
CA ALA A 388 -2.28 -49.32 16.15
C ALA A 388 -1.19 -48.28 15.82
N TYR A 389 -0.90 -47.32 16.71
CA TYR A 389 0.13 -46.30 16.47
C TYR A 389 1.53 -46.92 16.63
N ARG A 390 2.34 -46.74 15.59
CA ARG A 390 3.74 -47.18 15.59
C ARG A 390 4.63 -46.04 16.08
N TYR A 391 5.06 -46.13 17.33
CA TYR A 391 5.93 -45.11 17.92
C TYR A 391 7.36 -45.25 17.38
N ALA A 392 7.73 -44.36 16.46
CA ALA A 392 8.94 -44.49 15.66
C ALA A 392 10.23 -44.61 16.50
N HIS A 393 10.32 -43.97 17.67
CA HIS A 393 11.51 -44.02 18.52
C HIS A 393 11.84 -45.41 19.08
N ASP A 394 10.84 -46.29 19.19
CA ASP A 394 11.04 -47.67 19.65
C ASP A 394 11.38 -48.63 18.51
N GLU A 395 11.40 -48.14 17.26
CA GLU A 395 11.73 -48.91 16.06
C GLU A 395 13.17 -48.66 15.59
N PRO A 396 13.78 -49.60 14.83
CA PRO A 396 15.13 -49.44 14.29
C PRO A 396 15.31 -48.10 13.55
N ASN A 397 16.44 -47.45 13.79
CA ASN A 397 16.79 -46.13 13.22
C ASN A 397 15.80 -45.00 13.58
N ALA A 398 14.97 -45.20 14.61
CA ALA A 398 13.89 -44.31 14.98
C ALA A 398 12.91 -44.02 13.82
N TYR A 399 12.64 -45.03 12.98
CA TYR A 399 11.79 -44.90 11.79
C TYR A 399 10.85 -46.11 11.61
N ALA A 400 9.55 -45.86 11.60
CA ALA A 400 8.51 -46.87 11.43
C ALA A 400 8.37 -47.29 9.96
N ALA A 401 9.32 -48.09 9.45
CA ALA A 401 9.36 -48.48 8.04
C ALA A 401 8.05 -49.16 7.59
N GLY A 402 7.51 -48.73 6.44
CA GLY A 402 6.26 -49.21 5.86
C GLY A 402 4.99 -48.57 6.44
N GLU A 403 5.12 -47.62 7.36
CA GLU A 403 4.01 -46.80 7.85
C GLU A 403 3.53 -45.80 6.78
N ILE A 404 2.24 -45.46 6.80
CA ILE A 404 1.65 -44.44 5.94
C ILE A 404 0.93 -43.41 6.81
N TYR A 405 1.34 -42.15 6.67
CA TYR A 405 0.84 -41.03 7.46
C TYR A 405 -0.32 -40.26 6.79
N PHE A 406 -0.66 -40.60 5.54
CA PHE A 406 -1.85 -40.10 4.86
C PHE A 406 -3.07 -41.01 5.11
N PRO A 407 -4.29 -40.49 4.93
CA PRO A 407 -5.47 -41.34 4.82
C PRO A 407 -5.34 -42.31 3.64
N PRO A 408 -6.02 -43.47 3.69
CA PRO A 408 -5.84 -44.54 2.70
C PRO A 408 -6.12 -44.09 1.25
N GLU A 409 -7.00 -43.12 1.06
CA GLU A 409 -7.33 -42.48 -0.21
C GLU A 409 -6.15 -41.70 -0.80
N MET A 410 -5.22 -41.25 0.04
CA MET A 410 -4.06 -40.41 -0.33
C MET A 410 -2.72 -41.12 -0.10
N GLN A 411 -2.72 -42.44 0.10
CA GLN A 411 -1.54 -43.22 0.50
C GLN A 411 -0.33 -43.17 -0.46
N LYS A 412 -0.53 -42.72 -1.71
CA LYS A 412 0.55 -42.58 -2.74
C LYS A 412 0.95 -41.11 -2.99
N THR A 413 0.61 -40.21 -2.09
CA THR A 413 0.87 -38.77 -2.26
C THR A 413 2.30 -38.42 -1.87
N THR A 414 2.94 -37.58 -2.67
CA THR A 414 4.25 -36.98 -2.35
C THR A 414 4.23 -35.53 -2.77
N TYR A 415 4.48 -34.61 -1.84
CA TYR A 415 4.52 -33.17 -2.13
C TYR A 415 5.94 -32.64 -2.25
N TYR A 416 6.83 -33.10 -1.37
CA TYR A 416 8.17 -32.54 -1.25
C TYR A 416 9.17 -33.33 -2.08
N HIS A 417 9.66 -32.67 -3.13
CA HIS A 417 10.70 -33.19 -4.03
C HIS A 417 11.97 -32.36 -3.83
N PRO A 418 12.91 -32.79 -2.95
CA PRO A 418 14.13 -32.04 -2.70
C PRO A 418 14.96 -31.92 -3.98
N THR A 419 15.62 -30.78 -4.13
CA THR A 419 16.55 -30.55 -5.23
C THR A 419 17.92 -31.17 -4.91
N ASN A 420 18.87 -31.09 -5.83
CA ASN A 420 20.24 -31.54 -5.59
C ASN A 420 21.19 -30.41 -5.11
N ARG A 421 20.64 -29.24 -4.75
CA ARG A 421 21.40 -28.04 -4.39
C ARG A 421 21.51 -27.90 -2.87
N GLY A 422 22.66 -27.41 -2.40
CA GLY A 422 22.89 -27.18 -0.97
C GLY A 422 22.64 -28.43 -0.13
N LEU A 423 21.99 -28.27 1.02
CA LEU A 423 21.67 -29.37 1.93
C LEU A 423 20.62 -30.34 1.36
N GLU A 424 19.81 -29.92 0.39
CA GLU A 424 18.77 -30.79 -0.18
C GLU A 424 19.33 -32.02 -0.88
N GLY A 425 20.58 -32.00 -1.35
CA GLY A 425 21.24 -33.20 -1.86
C GLY A 425 21.28 -34.33 -0.82
N LYS A 426 21.67 -34.02 0.42
CA LYS A 426 21.67 -34.99 1.54
C LYS A 426 20.26 -35.33 2.03
N ILE A 427 19.34 -34.38 1.97
CA ILE A 427 17.93 -34.65 2.28
C ILE A 427 17.35 -35.65 1.28
N GLY A 428 17.62 -35.48 -0.02
CA GLY A 428 17.21 -36.41 -1.07
C GLY A 428 17.79 -37.81 -0.88
N GLU A 429 19.09 -37.93 -0.59
CA GLU A 429 19.73 -39.21 -0.23
C GLU A 429 19.02 -39.89 0.95
N LYS A 430 18.75 -39.14 2.03
CA LYS A 430 18.05 -39.65 3.21
C LYS A 430 16.63 -40.14 2.86
N LEU A 431 15.84 -39.34 2.13
CA LEU A 431 14.47 -39.71 1.76
C LEU A 431 14.44 -40.95 0.86
N ASN A 432 15.35 -41.05 -0.11
CA ASN A 432 15.45 -42.24 -0.97
C ASN A 432 15.81 -43.49 -0.17
N TRP A 433 16.71 -43.37 0.81
CA TRP A 433 17.04 -44.48 1.71
C TRP A 433 15.81 -44.87 2.56
N LEU A 434 15.08 -43.92 3.13
CA LEU A 434 13.85 -44.20 3.89
C LEU A 434 12.79 -44.90 3.03
N MET A 435 12.58 -44.45 1.79
CA MET A 435 11.67 -45.11 0.84
C MET A 435 12.09 -46.56 0.56
N SER A 436 13.40 -46.86 0.52
CA SER A 436 13.87 -48.24 0.40
C SER A 436 13.56 -49.09 1.64
N GLN A 437 13.60 -48.49 2.84
CA GLN A 437 13.20 -49.16 4.07
C GLN A 437 11.70 -49.48 4.04
N ASP A 438 10.87 -48.55 3.58
CA ASP A 438 9.42 -48.77 3.42
C ASP A 438 9.09 -49.91 2.46
N GLN A 439 9.83 -50.00 1.34
CA GLN A 439 9.67 -51.06 0.35
C GLN A 439 10.04 -52.43 0.91
N ASN A 440 11.08 -52.50 1.73
CA ASN A 440 11.60 -53.74 2.33
C ASN A 440 10.91 -54.12 3.65
N SER A 441 10.11 -53.23 4.23
CA SER A 441 9.45 -53.49 5.51
C SER A 441 8.47 -54.67 5.40
N PRO A 442 8.48 -55.61 6.36
CA PRO A 442 7.48 -56.67 6.44
C PRO A 442 6.12 -56.16 6.92
N ILE A 443 6.06 -54.98 7.56
CA ILE A 443 4.84 -54.37 8.10
C ILE A 443 4.50 -53.15 7.25
N LYS A 444 3.46 -53.25 6.41
CA LYS A 444 3.01 -52.18 5.52
C LYS A 444 1.60 -51.74 5.87
N ARG A 445 1.40 -50.44 6.11
CA ARG A 445 0.08 -49.90 6.38
C ARG A 445 -0.82 -50.01 5.13
N TYR A 446 -2.08 -50.37 5.36
CA TYR A 446 -3.11 -50.57 4.33
C TYR A 446 -2.83 -51.72 3.32
N ARG A 447 -2.00 -52.70 3.69
CA ARG A 447 -1.71 -53.87 2.85
C ARG A 447 -1.86 -55.19 3.59
#